data_AF-A0AAW2LST5-F1
#
_entry.id   AF-A0AAW2LST5-F1
#
_cell.length_a   1.000
_cell.length_b   1.000
_cell.length_c   1.000
_cell.angle_alpha   90.00
_cell.angle_beta   90.00
_cell.angle_gamma   90.00
#
_symmetry.space_group_name_H-M   'P 1'
#
loop_
_entity.id
_entity.type
_entity.pdbx_description
1 polymer ?
#
loop_
_entity_poly.entity_id
_entity_poly.type
_entity_poly.pdbx_seq_one_letter_code
_entity_poly.pdbx_strand_id
1 'polypeptide(L)'
;MTEVESMKIGIGDEMKPTINDPDQKKKPLKRKRLEPKLVLDNGRALLENMEKIGSFSASLNCMIACLMEESDLPLFKLVDEIFVKVKGRTGNNESVTKASAKSTVLMTGQRLCYGVASADTDILEDESECALWCWEV
;
A
#
# COMPACT_ATOMS: atom_id res chain seq x y z
N MET A 1 -24.67 -30.47 49.84
CA MET A 1 -25.62 -30.80 48.76
C MET A 1 -26.77 -29.82 48.88
N THR A 2 -26.84 -28.86 47.97
CA THR A 2 -27.89 -27.83 47.90
C THR A 2 -28.26 -27.73 46.43
N GLU A 3 -29.44 -28.24 46.10
CA GLU A 3 -30.08 -28.13 44.80
C GLU A 3 -30.52 -26.68 44.58
N VAL A 4 -30.29 -26.14 43.38
CA VAL A 4 -30.86 -24.87 42.95
C VAL A 4 -31.50 -25.09 41.59
N GLU A 5 -32.81 -24.84 41.54
CA GLU A 5 -33.73 -25.08 40.43
C GLU A 5 -33.33 -24.39 39.12
N SER A 6 -33.49 -25.13 38.03
CA SER A 6 -33.34 -24.65 36.65
C SER A 6 -34.54 -23.78 36.24
N MET A 7 -34.24 -22.55 35.82
CA MET A 7 -35.22 -21.63 35.23
C MET A 7 -35.55 -22.04 33.79
N LYS A 8 -36.79 -22.47 33.54
CA LYS A 8 -37.33 -22.73 32.19
C LYS A 8 -37.81 -21.41 31.57
N ILE A 9 -37.30 -21.07 30.39
CA ILE A 9 -37.86 -20.00 29.55
C ILE A 9 -38.73 -20.67 28.50
N GLY A 10 -40.03 -20.36 28.55
CA GLY A 10 -41.06 -20.91 27.67
C GLY A 10 -40.95 -20.39 26.24
N ILE A 11 -41.24 -21.28 25.30
CA ILE A 11 -41.54 -21.01 23.90
C ILE A 11 -42.96 -20.43 23.82
N GLY A 12 -43.15 -19.30 23.13
CA GLY A 12 -44.47 -18.73 22.90
C GLY A 12 -44.46 -17.44 22.07
N ASP A 13 -44.99 -17.59 20.85
CA ASP A 13 -45.58 -16.61 19.94
C ASP A 13 -44.72 -15.76 18.98
N GLU A 14 -44.72 -16.29 17.75
CA GLU A 14 -44.54 -15.69 16.44
C GLU A 14 -45.23 -14.32 16.29
N MET A 15 -44.44 -13.28 16.01
CA MET A 15 -44.94 -12.00 15.53
C MET A 15 -44.26 -11.68 14.19
N LYS A 16 -45.01 -11.88 13.10
CA LYS A 16 -44.65 -11.48 11.73
C LYS A 16 -44.37 -9.97 11.66
N PRO A 17 -43.23 -9.52 11.10
CA PRO A 17 -43.09 -8.15 10.65
C PRO A 17 -43.69 -8.00 9.25
N THR A 18 -44.74 -7.18 9.17
CA THR A 18 -45.40 -6.73 7.96
C THR A 18 -44.42 -6.00 7.04
N ILE A 19 -44.37 -6.45 5.79
CA ILE A 19 -43.70 -5.80 4.66
C ILE A 19 -44.36 -4.43 4.43
N ASN A 20 -43.59 -3.35 4.49
CA ASN A 20 -43.92 -2.09 3.81
C ASN A 20 -42.62 -1.45 3.31
N ASP A 21 -42.40 -1.63 2.03
CA ASP A 21 -41.39 -0.97 1.21
C ASP A 21 -41.86 0.45 0.88
N PRO A 22 -41.02 1.48 1.06
CA PRO A 22 -41.05 2.57 0.11
C PRO A 22 -39.68 2.75 -0.56
N ASP A 23 -39.68 2.39 -1.85
CA ASP A 23 -38.73 2.67 -2.93
C ASP A 23 -37.98 4.00 -2.76
N GLN A 24 -36.90 3.97 -1.99
CA GLN A 24 -35.91 5.04 -1.96
C GLN A 24 -34.90 4.76 -3.07
N LYS A 25 -35.18 5.29 -4.27
CA LYS A 25 -34.23 5.41 -5.38
C LYS A 25 -32.96 6.12 -4.92
N LYS A 26 -31.99 5.35 -4.38
CA LYS A 26 -30.62 5.78 -4.18
C LYS A 26 -30.01 5.99 -5.57
N LYS A 27 -29.97 7.25 -6.01
CA LYS A 27 -29.24 7.64 -7.23
C LYS A 27 -27.80 7.12 -7.08
N PRO A 28 -27.25 6.37 -8.04
CA PRO A 28 -25.88 5.92 -7.95
C PRO A 28 -24.99 7.16 -7.94
N LEU A 29 -24.32 7.40 -6.82
CA LEU A 29 -23.31 8.43 -6.71
C LEU A 29 -22.17 7.99 -7.63
N LYS A 30 -22.18 8.48 -8.88
CA LYS A 30 -21.10 8.28 -9.84
C LYS A 30 -19.86 8.92 -9.24
N ARG A 31 -19.09 8.15 -8.48
CA ARG A 31 -17.73 8.50 -8.11
C ARG A 31 -17.00 8.67 -9.44
N LYS A 32 -16.74 9.92 -9.82
CA LYS A 32 -15.82 10.21 -10.91
C LYS A 32 -14.48 9.71 -10.39
N ARG A 33 -14.03 8.54 -10.86
CA ARG A 33 -12.68 8.05 -10.64
C ARG A 33 -11.79 9.15 -11.21
N LEU A 34 -11.06 9.87 -10.34
CA LEU A 34 -9.93 10.64 -10.84
C LEU A 34 -8.99 9.64 -11.49
N GLU A 35 -8.66 9.87 -12.75
CA GLU A 35 -7.69 9.06 -13.48
C GLU A 35 -6.37 9.08 -12.69
N PRO A 36 -5.82 7.92 -12.26
CA PRO A 36 -4.65 7.86 -11.38
C PRO A 36 -3.40 8.54 -11.95
N LYS A 37 -3.36 8.74 -13.27
CA LYS A 37 -2.19 9.24 -14.01
C LYS A 37 -1.66 10.59 -13.53
N LEU A 38 -2.50 11.45 -12.95
CA LEU A 38 -2.09 12.80 -12.54
C LEU A 38 -1.28 12.84 -11.23
N VAL A 39 -1.21 11.74 -10.48
CA VAL A 39 -0.38 11.67 -9.26
C VAL A 39 1.06 11.23 -9.61
N LEU A 40 1.24 10.49 -10.69
CA LEU A 40 2.44 9.69 -11.01
C LEU A 40 3.56 10.50 -11.65
N ASP A 41 3.25 11.29 -12.67
CA ASP A 41 4.24 12.17 -13.32
C ASP A 41 4.78 13.22 -12.33
N ASN A 42 3.95 13.59 -11.36
CA ASN A 42 4.30 14.56 -10.35
C ASN A 42 5.30 14.02 -9.33
N GLY A 43 5.27 12.75 -8.92
CA GLY A 43 6.20 12.22 -7.91
C GLY A 43 7.66 12.24 -8.37
N ARG A 44 7.92 11.75 -9.58
CA ARG A 44 9.27 11.74 -10.17
C ARG A 44 9.74 13.15 -10.53
N ALA A 45 8.86 13.96 -11.13
CA ALA A 45 9.15 15.36 -11.42
C ALA A 45 9.34 16.19 -10.15
N LEU A 46 8.66 15.86 -9.04
CA LEU A 46 8.86 16.50 -7.74
C LEU A 46 10.26 16.22 -7.21
N LEU A 47 10.75 14.98 -7.29
CA LEU A 47 12.13 14.67 -6.89
C LEU A 47 13.16 15.45 -7.73
N GLU A 48 12.99 15.47 -9.06
CA GLU A 48 13.86 16.24 -9.97
C GLU A 48 13.78 17.76 -9.74
N ASN A 49 12.60 18.27 -9.37
CA ASN A 49 12.42 19.70 -9.08
C ASN A 49 12.93 20.06 -7.68
N MET A 50 12.81 19.16 -6.69
CA MET A 50 13.37 19.33 -5.35
C MET A 50 14.90 19.37 -5.38
N GLU A 51 15.53 18.60 -6.27
CA GLU A 51 16.97 18.69 -6.54
C GLU A 51 17.38 20.09 -7.02
N LYS A 52 16.56 20.74 -7.85
CA LYS A 52 16.82 22.10 -8.33
C LYS A 52 16.58 23.18 -7.27
N ILE A 53 15.64 22.95 -6.36
CA ILE A 53 15.21 23.94 -5.36
C ILE A 53 16.03 23.86 -4.08
N GLY A 54 16.84 22.80 -3.88
CA GLY A 54 17.67 22.62 -2.68
C GLY A 54 16.85 22.46 -1.38
N SER A 55 15.53 22.27 -1.49
CA SER A 55 14.62 22.14 -0.35
C SER A 55 14.43 20.66 -0.01
N PHE A 56 15.35 20.13 0.80
CA PHE A 56 15.34 18.76 1.32
C PHE A 56 14.51 18.60 2.61
N SER A 57 13.35 19.24 2.72
CA SER A 57 12.50 19.07 3.91
C SER A 57 11.69 17.77 3.91
N ALA A 58 11.71 17.00 2.81
CA ALA A 58 11.11 15.67 2.77
C ALA A 58 12.02 14.68 3.51
N SER A 59 11.45 13.94 4.46
CA SER A 59 12.19 12.89 5.17
C SER A 59 12.75 11.84 4.20
N LEU A 60 13.85 11.19 4.56
CA LEU A 60 14.44 10.10 3.77
C LEU A 60 13.39 9.04 3.39
N ASN A 61 12.47 8.73 4.31
CA ASN A 61 11.39 7.78 4.09
C ASN A 61 10.44 8.25 2.99
N CYS A 62 10.09 9.54 2.93
CA CYS A 62 9.26 10.08 1.85
C CYS A 62 9.96 9.98 0.49
N MET A 63 11.27 10.23 0.42
CA MET A 63 12.03 10.06 -0.82
C MET A 63 12.07 8.60 -1.26
N ILE A 64 12.32 7.68 -0.33
CA ILE A 64 12.33 6.24 -0.59
C ILE A 64 10.95 5.77 -1.07
N ALA A 65 9.87 6.21 -0.42
CA ALA A 65 8.49 5.93 -0.83
C ALA A 65 8.24 6.37 -2.28
N CYS A 66 8.58 7.61 -2.62
CA CYS A 66 8.36 8.15 -3.98
C CYS A 66 9.18 7.41 -5.06
N LEU A 67 10.36 6.90 -4.72
CA LEU A 67 11.20 6.13 -5.65
C LEU A 67 10.74 4.68 -5.80
N MET A 68 10.06 4.14 -4.79
CA MET A 68 9.56 2.78 -4.75
C MET A 68 8.21 2.63 -5.44
N GLU A 69 7.31 3.60 -5.26
CA GLU A 69 5.95 3.59 -5.82
C GLU A 69 5.94 3.24 -7.33
N GLU A 70 5.12 2.24 -7.67
CA GLU A 70 4.93 1.67 -9.01
C GLU A 70 6.19 1.06 -9.66
N SER A 71 7.29 0.90 -8.93
CA SER A 71 8.46 0.21 -9.46
C SER A 71 8.15 -1.27 -9.67
N ASP A 72 8.49 -1.80 -10.84
CA ASP A 72 8.41 -3.23 -11.16
C ASP A 72 9.68 -4.01 -10.75
N LEU A 73 10.72 -3.29 -10.34
CA LEU A 73 12.03 -3.85 -10.04
C LEU A 73 11.96 -4.87 -8.88
N PRO A 74 12.75 -5.96 -8.97
CA PRO A 74 12.99 -6.83 -7.84
C PRO A 74 13.72 -6.08 -6.72
N LEU A 75 13.55 -6.53 -5.48
CA LEU A 75 14.04 -5.85 -4.28
C LEU A 75 15.54 -5.53 -4.36
N PHE A 76 16.35 -6.47 -4.85
CA PHE A 76 17.79 -6.23 -5.02
C PHE A 76 18.09 -5.02 -5.92
N LYS A 77 17.45 -4.95 -7.10
CA LYS A 77 17.66 -3.85 -8.07
C LYS A 77 17.07 -2.55 -7.56
N LEU A 78 15.89 -2.60 -6.94
CA LEU A 78 15.22 -1.44 -6.37
C LEU A 78 16.09 -0.79 -5.27
N VAL A 79 16.62 -1.58 -4.34
CA VAL A 79 17.48 -1.08 -3.25
C VAL A 79 18.75 -0.45 -3.81
N ASP A 80 19.34 -1.06 -4.83
CA ASP A 80 20.54 -0.51 -5.48
C ASP A 80 20.25 0.84 -6.15
N GLU A 81 19.14 0.96 -6.86
CA GLU A 81 18.72 2.20 -7.50
C GLU A 81 18.41 3.29 -6.46
N ILE A 82 17.64 2.96 -5.42
CA ILE A 82 17.31 3.88 -4.34
C ILE A 82 18.58 4.36 -3.64
N PHE A 83 19.47 3.44 -3.27
CA PHE A 83 20.73 3.78 -2.60
C PHE A 83 21.57 4.75 -3.45
N VAL A 84 21.68 4.51 -4.75
CA VAL A 84 22.42 5.41 -5.66
C VAL A 84 21.78 6.80 -5.71
N LYS A 85 20.46 6.89 -5.65
CA LYS A 85 19.74 8.17 -5.67
C LYS A 85 19.81 8.91 -4.35
N VAL A 86 19.68 8.23 -3.20
CA VAL A 86 19.59 8.89 -1.89
C VAL A 86 20.95 9.08 -1.20
N LYS A 87 22.01 8.38 -1.63
CA LYS A 87 23.37 8.59 -1.09
C LYS A 87 23.79 10.04 -1.29
N GLY A 88 24.33 10.66 -0.24
CA GLY A 88 24.77 12.07 -0.29
C GLY A 88 23.65 13.12 -0.24
N ARG A 89 22.37 12.71 -0.15
CA ARG A 89 21.22 13.62 0.01
C ARG A 89 20.82 13.88 1.48
N THR A 90 21.47 13.21 2.43
CA THR A 90 21.17 13.37 3.86
C THR A 90 22.04 14.52 4.40
N GLY A 91 21.41 15.63 4.79
CA GLY A 91 22.09 16.82 5.33
C GLY A 91 22.62 16.65 6.76
N ASN A 92 22.19 15.59 7.42
CA ASN A 92 22.64 15.08 8.70
C ASN A 92 23.70 13.99 8.46
N ASN A 93 24.75 13.94 9.26
CA ASN A 93 25.93 13.09 9.08
C ASN A 93 25.69 11.56 9.13
N GLU A 94 24.44 11.13 9.08
CA GLU A 94 24.05 9.73 8.98
C GLU A 94 24.08 9.31 7.50
N SER A 95 25.12 8.57 7.13
CA SER A 95 25.22 8.02 5.79
C SER A 95 24.17 6.93 5.59
N VAL A 96 23.32 7.10 4.58
CA VAL A 96 22.43 6.03 4.15
C VAL A 96 23.28 4.85 3.69
N THR A 97 22.96 3.65 4.18
CA THR A 97 23.54 2.37 3.73
C THR A 97 22.52 1.60 2.90
N LYS A 98 22.99 0.64 2.07
CA LYS A 98 22.09 -0.29 1.36
C LYS A 98 21.19 -1.07 2.33
N ALA A 99 21.71 -1.44 3.51
CA ALA A 99 20.95 -2.15 4.53
C ALA A 99 19.82 -1.29 5.12
N SER A 100 20.09 -0.02 5.43
CA SER A 100 19.04 0.90 5.88
C SER A 100 18.01 1.17 4.79
N ALA A 101 18.44 1.35 3.52
CA ALA A 101 17.52 1.54 2.41
C ALA A 101 16.60 0.33 2.22
N LYS A 102 17.17 -0.89 2.24
CA LYS A 102 16.41 -2.14 2.19
C LYS A 102 15.40 -2.25 3.34
N SER A 103 15.82 -1.91 4.55
CA SER A 103 14.94 -1.94 5.73
C SER A 103 13.77 -0.96 5.56
N THR A 104 14.04 0.27 5.11
CA THR A 104 12.99 1.26 4.87
C THR A 104 12.03 0.83 3.75
N VAL A 105 12.53 0.29 2.64
CA VAL A 105 11.68 -0.26 1.55
C VAL A 105 10.70 -1.29 2.09
N LEU A 106 11.20 -2.28 2.84
CA LEU A 106 10.39 -3.35 3.42
C LEU A 106 9.42 -2.88 4.52
N MET A 107 9.70 -1.75 5.18
CA MET A 107 8.82 -1.15 6.18
C MET A 107 7.78 -0.20 5.58
N THR A 108 8.09 0.38 4.42
CA THR A 108 7.29 1.45 3.82
C THR A 108 6.22 0.91 2.89
N GLY A 109 6.48 -0.21 2.21
CA GLY A 109 5.58 -0.72 1.19
C GLY A 109 5.72 -2.21 0.94
N GLN A 110 4.98 -2.68 -0.04
CA GLN A 110 4.86 -4.09 -0.39
C GLN A 110 4.96 -4.27 -1.91
N ARG A 111 5.47 -5.43 -2.34
CA ARG A 111 5.48 -5.83 -3.75
C ARG A 111 4.25 -6.69 -4.03
N LEU A 112 3.38 -6.23 -4.93
CA LEU A 112 2.14 -6.90 -5.33
C LEU A 112 2.27 -7.48 -6.74
N CYS A 113 1.60 -8.61 -6.97
CA CYS A 113 1.47 -9.25 -8.28
C CYS A 113 0.06 -8.97 -8.81
N TYR A 114 -0.02 -8.42 -10.01
CA TYR A 114 -1.28 -8.19 -10.74
C TYR A 114 -1.52 -9.22 -11.85
N GLY A 115 -0.55 -10.11 -12.09
CA GLY A 115 -0.62 -11.18 -13.06
C GLY A 115 -0.76 -12.57 -12.42
N VAL A 116 -0.08 -13.55 -13.00
CA VAL A 116 -0.08 -14.94 -12.56
C VAL A 116 1.28 -15.29 -11.98
N ALA A 117 1.37 -15.37 -10.65
CA ALA A 117 2.54 -15.90 -9.95
C ALA A 117 2.37 -17.39 -9.62
N SER A 118 3.48 -18.15 -9.62
CA SER A 118 3.49 -19.53 -9.13
C SER A 118 3.47 -19.55 -7.60
N ALA A 119 3.05 -20.67 -7.01
CA ALA A 119 3.04 -20.84 -5.56
C ALA A 119 4.45 -20.77 -4.94
N ASP A 120 5.48 -21.13 -5.72
CA ASP A 120 6.88 -21.21 -5.28
C ASP A 120 7.71 -19.99 -5.71
N THR A 121 7.05 -18.95 -6.24
CA THR A 121 7.72 -17.76 -6.74
C THR A 121 8.27 -16.91 -5.58
N ASP A 122 9.52 -16.44 -5.69
CA ASP A 122 10.06 -15.45 -4.76
C ASP A 122 9.39 -14.09 -5.02
N ILE A 123 8.43 -13.74 -4.17
CA ILE A 123 7.65 -12.50 -4.27
C ILE A 123 8.56 -11.26 -4.42
N LEU A 124 9.70 -11.23 -3.73
CA LEU A 124 10.57 -10.05 -3.68
C LEU A 124 11.51 -9.94 -4.87
N GLU A 125 11.85 -11.05 -5.51
CA GLU A 125 12.91 -11.10 -6.53
C GLU A 125 12.44 -11.62 -7.89
N ASP A 126 11.22 -12.13 -8.02
CA ASP A 126 10.71 -12.64 -9.29
C ASP A 126 10.58 -11.54 -10.34
N GLU A 127 10.94 -11.89 -11.57
CA GLU A 127 10.93 -11.01 -12.75
C GLU A 127 10.14 -11.66 -13.90
N SER A 128 9.29 -12.64 -13.60
CA SER A 128 8.48 -13.32 -14.61
C SER A 128 7.50 -12.34 -15.28
N GLU A 129 7.54 -12.25 -16.61
CA GLU A 129 6.70 -11.33 -17.39
C GLU A 129 5.20 -11.54 -17.16
N CYS A 130 4.78 -12.76 -16.81
CA CYS A 130 3.38 -13.08 -16.55
C CYS A 130 2.87 -12.61 -15.18
N ALA A 131 3.75 -12.29 -14.23
CA ALA A 131 3.36 -11.97 -12.85
C ALA A 131 3.05 -10.48 -12.64
N LEU A 132 3.52 -9.58 -13.51
CA LEU A 132 3.22 -8.13 -13.45
C LEU A 132 3.39 -7.56 -12.03
N TRP A 133 4.63 -7.55 -11.55
CA TRP A 133 4.98 -7.06 -10.21
C TRP A 133 5.02 -5.53 -10.14
N CYS A 134 4.52 -4.96 -9.04
CA CYS A 134 4.71 -3.54 -8.72
C CYS A 134 4.90 -3.35 -7.21
N TRP A 135 5.66 -2.34 -6.83
CA TRP A 135 5.77 -1.86 -5.45
C TRP A 135 4.72 -0.79 -5.16
N GLU A 136 4.10 -0.86 -3.98
CA GLU A 136 3.06 0.07 -3.52
C GLU A 136 3.38 0.53 -2.09
N VAL A 137 3.21 1.84 -1.82
CA VAL A 137 3.40 2.49 -0.50
C VAL A 137 2.11 2.58 0.30
#